data_AF-A0A1F6RXM8-F1
#
_entry.id   AF-A0A1F6RXM8-F1
#
_cell.length_a   1.000
_cell.length_b   1.000
_cell.length_c   1.000
_cell.angle_alpha   90.00
_cell.angle_beta   90.00
_cell.angle_gamma   90.00
#
_symmetry.space_group_name_H-M   'P 1'
#
loop_
_entity.id
_entity.type
_entity.pdbx_description
1 polymer ?
#
loop_
_entity_poly.entity_id
_entity_poly.type
_entity_poly.pdbx_seq_one_letter_code
_entity_poly.pdbx_strand_id
1 'polypeptide(L)'
;MRFIKKHKNGFSLAETLVILLLVSVALAATIPIITKKKPIGVSENAINCILNGAADIIFNATTGNITLPLPSSGNCYAAYHGCETGEGGDCNTLITYADGAGTANQKTAALKILRASCDQGGEDACNYFLSRCFSNSTNCTDPDPKYTLRYYLNLPLADVNSGKSIIQTKGGNYYSWNMTTLVDEINTVCDSYAESTACAMKITSGGCTSNPGDSCEDGTIFAGTYSGSNIFTTPNDASSTCWNDCVDGHWTDIDAVSLDDGATNTATLINAIDGSPDQSPPHQAALACQQLNTINAYGHNDWYLPAKNELNVVMQSRDDIGGFVNVDGYYYWSSSREDGSNTNIWAQHSSNGEQSSQVMTGATPYFYVRCIRKE
;
A
#
# COMPACT_ATOMS: atom_id res chain seq x y z
N MET A 1 -78.55 28.03 15.86
CA MET A 1 -77.23 27.66 15.31
C MET A 1 -77.40 27.28 13.84
N ARG A 2 -77.10 28.18 12.89
CA ARG A 2 -77.19 27.93 11.44
C ARG A 2 -75.78 27.69 10.90
N PHE A 3 -75.50 26.46 10.47
CA PHE A 3 -74.24 26.11 9.80
C PHE A 3 -74.31 26.55 8.33
N ILE A 4 -73.36 27.40 7.91
CA ILE A 4 -73.13 27.76 6.51
C ILE A 4 -72.24 26.68 5.89
N LYS A 5 -72.76 25.90 4.94
CA LYS A 5 -71.96 24.98 4.11
C LYS A 5 -71.18 25.80 3.07
N LYS A 6 -69.85 25.73 3.13
CA LYS A 6 -68.93 26.33 2.14
C LYS A 6 -68.74 25.33 0.99
N HIS A 7 -69.24 25.63 -0.20
CA HIS A 7 -68.96 24.85 -1.42
C HIS A 7 -67.49 25.02 -1.82
N LYS A 8 -66.75 23.91 -1.96
CA LYS A 8 -65.44 23.90 -2.63
C LYS A 8 -65.69 23.62 -4.11
N ASN A 9 -65.35 24.57 -4.98
CA ASN A 9 -65.35 24.36 -6.43
C ASN A 9 -64.10 23.55 -6.77
N GLY A 10 -64.28 22.27 -7.13
CA GLY A 10 -63.22 21.46 -7.72
C GLY A 10 -63.01 21.86 -9.18
N PHE A 11 -61.76 21.86 -9.63
CA PHE A 11 -61.42 22.09 -11.03
C PHE A 11 -62.02 21.00 -11.93
N SER A 12 -62.44 21.38 -13.13
CA SER A 12 -62.94 20.44 -14.12
C SER A 12 -61.82 19.50 -14.59
N LEU A 13 -62.18 18.27 -14.97
CA LEU A 13 -61.25 17.29 -15.54
C LEU A 13 -60.53 17.87 -16.78
N ALA A 14 -61.23 18.70 -17.56
CA ALA A 14 -60.67 19.37 -18.73
C ALA A 14 -59.61 20.42 -18.36
N GLU A 15 -59.82 21.18 -17.28
CA GLU A 15 -58.84 22.16 -16.80
C GLU A 15 -57.60 21.46 -16.24
N THR A 16 -57.80 20.31 -15.60
CA THR A 16 -56.69 19.51 -15.04
C THR A 16 -55.82 18.90 -16.16
N LEU A 17 -56.45 18.46 -17.26
CA LEU A 17 -55.75 17.94 -18.44
C LEU A 17 -54.95 19.03 -19.19
N VAL A 18 -55.51 20.24 -19.32
CA VAL A 18 -54.79 21.36 -19.95
C VAL A 18 -53.60 21.80 -19.10
N ILE A 19 -53.75 21.83 -17.77
CA ILE A 19 -52.64 22.13 -16.86
C ILE A 19 -51.55 21.05 -16.95
N LEU A 20 -51.90 19.76 -16.99
CA LEU A 20 -50.94 18.67 -17.16
C LEU A 20 -50.19 18.73 -18.51
N LEU A 21 -50.87 19.12 -19.59
CA LEU A 21 -50.25 19.32 -20.90
C LEU A 21 -49.32 20.53 -20.92
N LEU A 22 -49.69 21.64 -20.28
CA LEU A 22 -48.83 22.83 -20.19
C LEU A 22 -47.63 22.59 -19.28
N VAL A 23 -47.80 21.84 -18.18
CA VAL A 23 -46.72 21.46 -17.27
C VAL A 23 -45.75 20.48 -17.94
N SER A 24 -46.22 19.53 -18.74
CA SER A 24 -45.35 18.61 -19.49
C SER A 24 -44.56 19.28 -20.60
N VAL A 25 -45.16 20.24 -21.33
CA VAL A 25 -44.43 21.06 -22.32
C VAL A 25 -43.43 22.00 -21.64
N ALA A 26 -43.78 22.57 -20.48
CA ALA A 26 -42.85 23.39 -19.69
C ALA A 26 -41.69 22.57 -19.10
N LEU A 27 -41.92 21.34 -18.63
CA LEU A 27 -40.87 20.40 -18.18
C LEU A 27 -39.96 19.97 -19.34
N ALA A 28 -40.50 19.78 -20.55
CA ALA A 28 -39.69 19.50 -21.74
C ALA A 28 -38.86 20.72 -22.21
N ALA A 29 -39.37 21.94 -22.01
CA ALA A 29 -38.69 23.18 -22.37
C ALA A 29 -37.76 23.74 -21.26
N THR A 30 -37.75 23.14 -20.07
CA THR A 30 -36.91 23.56 -18.93
C THR A 30 -35.92 22.49 -18.48
N ILE A 31 -35.70 21.42 -19.27
CA ILE A 31 -34.52 20.57 -19.09
C ILE A 31 -33.31 21.50 -19.13
N PRO A 32 -32.56 21.64 -18.03
CA PRO A 32 -31.39 22.48 -18.03
C PRO A 32 -30.48 21.96 -19.13
N ILE A 33 -29.93 22.89 -19.91
CA ILE A 33 -28.67 22.70 -20.59
C ILE A 33 -27.67 22.32 -19.47
N ILE A 34 -27.59 21.03 -19.18
CA ILE A 34 -26.45 20.42 -18.50
C ILE A 34 -25.35 20.58 -19.53
N THR A 35 -24.70 21.74 -19.47
CA THR A 35 -23.33 21.87 -19.92
C THR A 35 -22.61 20.63 -19.40
N LYS A 36 -21.96 19.88 -20.30
CA LYS A 36 -21.14 18.69 -20.03
C LYS A 36 -20.04 19.04 -19.02
N LYS A 37 -20.38 19.28 -17.76
CA LYS A 37 -19.42 19.30 -16.66
C LYS A 37 -19.08 17.84 -16.41
N LYS A 38 -18.00 17.46 -17.09
CA LYS A 38 -17.31 16.20 -16.94
C LYS A 38 -17.14 15.91 -15.44
N PRO A 39 -17.47 14.70 -14.96
CA PRO A 39 -17.06 14.29 -13.63
C PRO A 39 -15.54 14.41 -13.55
N ILE A 40 -15.04 15.03 -12.47
CA ILE A 40 -13.61 15.10 -12.20
C ILE A 40 -13.07 13.66 -12.16
N GLY A 41 -12.01 13.37 -12.93
CA GLY A 41 -11.36 12.05 -12.97
C GLY A 41 -11.81 11.09 -14.09
N VAL A 42 -12.67 11.51 -15.02
CA VAL A 42 -13.00 10.74 -16.25
C VAL A 42 -12.12 11.23 -17.40
N SER A 43 -11.63 10.34 -18.28
CA SER A 43 -10.88 10.72 -19.49
C SER A 43 -11.73 10.63 -20.76
N GLU A 44 -11.68 11.69 -21.58
CA GLU A 44 -12.37 11.70 -22.88
C GLU A 44 -11.60 10.90 -23.94
N ASN A 45 -10.27 10.89 -23.85
CA ASN A 45 -9.41 10.12 -24.75
C ASN A 45 -9.65 8.62 -24.55
N ALA A 46 -9.70 8.15 -23.30
CA ALA A 46 -10.03 6.77 -22.97
C ALA A 46 -11.41 6.37 -23.52
N ILE A 47 -12.44 7.20 -23.30
CA ILE A 47 -13.79 6.94 -23.83
C ILE A 47 -13.78 6.87 -25.36
N ASN A 48 -13.15 7.84 -26.03
CA ASN A 48 -13.12 7.89 -27.49
C ASN A 48 -12.33 6.71 -28.07
N CYS A 49 -11.24 6.29 -27.42
CA CYS A 49 -10.52 5.09 -27.81
C CYS A 49 -11.41 3.85 -27.67
N ILE A 50 -12.06 3.64 -26.52
CA ILE A 50 -12.96 2.49 -26.31
C ILE A 50 -14.08 2.44 -27.35
N LEU A 51 -14.71 3.58 -27.64
CA LEU A 51 -15.89 3.63 -28.49
C LEU A 51 -15.58 3.59 -29.98
N ASN A 52 -14.49 4.25 -30.40
CA ASN A 52 -14.24 4.54 -31.81
C ASN A 52 -12.84 4.14 -32.30
N GLY A 53 -11.88 3.97 -31.39
CA GLY A 53 -10.46 3.76 -31.73
C GLY A 53 -9.90 2.39 -31.34
N ALA A 54 -10.68 1.49 -30.72
CA ALA A 54 -10.15 0.26 -30.13
C ALA A 54 -9.44 -0.67 -31.12
N ALA A 55 -9.69 -0.52 -32.43
CA ALA A 55 -8.97 -1.22 -33.49
C ALA A 55 -7.51 -0.75 -33.67
N ASP A 56 -7.15 0.43 -33.15
CA ASP A 56 -5.79 0.99 -33.21
C ASP A 56 -4.80 0.21 -32.34
N ILE A 57 -5.29 -0.49 -31.30
CA ILE A 57 -4.48 -1.40 -30.48
C ILE A 57 -4.73 -2.84 -30.97
N ILE A 58 -3.81 -3.35 -31.77
CA ILE A 58 -3.96 -4.63 -32.46
C ILE A 58 -3.39 -5.76 -31.60
N PHE A 59 -4.26 -6.69 -31.21
CA PHE A 59 -3.91 -7.91 -30.50
C PHE A 59 -3.85 -9.09 -31.49
N ASN A 60 -2.82 -9.91 -31.38
CA ASN A 60 -2.76 -11.18 -32.06
C ASN A 60 -3.82 -12.12 -31.47
N ALA A 61 -4.78 -12.55 -32.30
CA ALA A 61 -5.90 -13.38 -31.84
C ALA A 61 -5.46 -14.77 -31.34
N THR A 62 -4.29 -15.26 -31.74
CA THR A 62 -3.74 -16.55 -31.30
C THR A 62 -2.97 -16.41 -29.99
N THR A 63 -2.02 -15.48 -29.92
CA THR A 63 -1.10 -15.36 -28.77
C THR A 63 -1.59 -14.41 -27.69
N GLY A 64 -2.46 -13.46 -28.02
CA GLY A 64 -2.82 -12.36 -27.12
C GLY A 64 -1.77 -11.25 -27.03
N ASN A 65 -0.66 -11.34 -27.79
CA ASN A 65 0.37 -10.32 -27.78
C ASN A 65 -0.10 -9.06 -28.52
N ILE A 66 0.35 -7.91 -28.03
CA ILE A 66 0.16 -6.63 -28.70
C ILE A 66 1.13 -6.53 -29.88
N THR A 67 0.62 -6.04 -31.01
CA THR A 67 1.45 -5.75 -32.19
C THR A 67 2.13 -4.40 -32.00
N LEU A 68 3.46 -4.39 -32.12
CA LEU A 68 4.27 -3.17 -32.03
C LEU A 68 4.59 -2.62 -33.44
N PRO A 69 4.78 -1.29 -33.58
CA PRO A 69 4.72 -0.27 -32.53
C PRO A 69 3.28 0.07 -32.13
N LEU A 70 3.07 0.45 -30.87
CA LEU A 70 1.82 1.04 -30.42
C LEU A 70 1.57 2.39 -31.12
N PRO A 71 0.31 2.85 -31.21
CA PRO A 71 0.01 4.18 -31.73
C PRO A 71 0.82 5.24 -30.98
N SER A 72 1.37 6.22 -31.70
CA SER A 72 2.15 7.32 -31.13
C SER A 72 1.38 8.66 -31.11
N SER A 73 0.11 8.65 -31.52
CA SER A 73 -0.77 9.82 -31.51
C SER A 73 -2.25 9.41 -31.49
N GLY A 74 -3.13 10.38 -31.24
CA GLY A 74 -4.57 10.15 -31.20
C GLY A 74 -5.09 9.68 -29.84
N ASN A 75 -6.39 9.38 -29.80
CA ASN A 75 -7.09 9.08 -28.55
C ASN A 75 -6.56 7.81 -27.87
N CYS A 76 -6.24 6.77 -28.64
CA CYS A 76 -5.72 5.53 -28.08
C CYS A 76 -4.30 5.65 -27.53
N TYR A 77 -3.44 6.43 -28.20
CA TYR A 77 -2.14 6.79 -27.64
C TYR A 77 -2.29 7.48 -26.28
N ALA A 78 -3.10 8.54 -26.22
CA ALA A 78 -3.31 9.27 -24.98
C ALA A 78 -3.94 8.39 -23.88
N ALA A 79 -4.83 7.46 -24.25
CA ALA A 79 -5.46 6.55 -23.29
C ALA A 79 -4.49 5.53 -22.69
N TYR A 80 -3.71 4.81 -23.51
CA TYR A 80 -2.78 3.81 -22.96
C TYR A 80 -1.62 4.49 -22.24
N HIS A 81 -1.06 5.56 -22.82
CA HIS A 81 0.09 6.26 -22.24
C HIS A 81 -0.31 7.00 -20.96
N GLY A 82 -1.50 7.62 -20.92
CA GLY A 82 -2.01 8.26 -19.69
C GLY A 82 -2.18 7.26 -18.54
N CYS A 83 -2.69 6.05 -18.82
CA CYS A 83 -2.78 4.98 -17.83
C CYS A 83 -1.43 4.35 -17.50
N GLU A 84 -0.47 4.35 -18.42
CA GLU A 84 0.91 3.94 -18.18
C GLU A 84 1.61 4.87 -17.18
N THR A 85 1.47 6.18 -17.36
CA THR A 85 2.14 7.19 -16.51
C THR A 85 1.34 7.58 -15.26
N GLY A 86 0.14 7.01 -15.05
CA GLY A 86 -0.73 7.36 -13.93
C GLY A 86 -1.36 8.76 -14.02
N GLU A 87 -1.38 9.36 -15.21
CA GLU A 87 -1.89 10.72 -15.44
C GLU A 87 -3.36 10.72 -15.93
N GLY A 88 -4.04 11.85 -15.78
CA GLY A 88 -5.28 12.15 -16.52
C GLY A 88 -6.55 11.36 -16.15
N GLY A 89 -6.48 10.44 -15.19
CA GLY A 89 -7.62 9.57 -14.84
C GLY A 89 -7.98 8.56 -15.94
N ASP A 90 -7.10 8.37 -16.91
CA ASP A 90 -7.26 7.44 -18.03
C ASP A 90 -7.44 6.01 -17.52
N CYS A 91 -6.54 5.56 -16.63
CA CYS A 91 -6.58 4.22 -16.06
C CYS A 91 -7.89 3.94 -15.32
N ASN A 92 -8.34 4.86 -14.47
CA ASN A 92 -9.60 4.73 -13.75
C ASN A 92 -10.82 4.66 -14.69
N THR A 93 -10.79 5.41 -15.79
CA THR A 93 -11.84 5.37 -16.81
C THR A 93 -11.87 4.02 -17.52
N LEU A 94 -10.71 3.49 -17.91
CA LEU A 94 -10.58 2.17 -18.52
C LEU A 94 -11.08 1.07 -17.57
N ILE A 95 -10.67 1.10 -16.31
CA ILE A 95 -11.11 0.16 -15.25
C ILE A 95 -12.64 0.19 -15.11
N THR A 96 -13.23 1.39 -15.08
CA THR A 96 -14.69 1.57 -14.99
C THR A 96 -15.42 0.91 -16.16
N TYR A 97 -14.88 0.97 -17.37
CA TYR A 97 -15.47 0.30 -18.52
C TYR A 97 -15.25 -1.20 -18.50
N ALA A 98 -14.08 -1.67 -18.07
CA ALA A 98 -13.71 -3.08 -18.05
C ALA A 98 -14.62 -3.91 -17.13
N ASP A 99 -14.90 -3.44 -15.92
CA ASP A 99 -15.73 -4.17 -14.95
C ASP A 99 -17.14 -3.59 -14.74
N GLY A 100 -17.35 -2.33 -15.11
CA GLY A 100 -18.62 -1.63 -14.92
C GLY A 100 -19.48 -1.53 -16.19
N ALA A 101 -19.71 -0.28 -16.62
CA ALA A 101 -20.84 0.17 -17.44
C ALA A 101 -20.75 -0.13 -18.96
N GLY A 102 -19.73 -0.87 -19.41
CA GLY A 102 -19.53 -1.16 -20.84
C GLY A 102 -20.40 -2.30 -21.39
N THR A 103 -20.69 -2.26 -22.69
CA THR A 103 -21.11 -3.45 -23.45
C THR A 103 -19.97 -4.47 -23.51
N ALA A 104 -20.24 -5.74 -23.87
CA ALA A 104 -19.20 -6.78 -23.95
C ALA A 104 -17.99 -6.37 -24.83
N ASN A 105 -18.24 -5.68 -25.95
CA ASN A 105 -17.19 -5.17 -26.83
C ASN A 105 -16.40 -4.03 -26.17
N GLN A 106 -17.07 -3.14 -25.45
CA GLN A 106 -16.42 -2.03 -24.74
C GLN A 106 -15.59 -2.52 -23.57
N LYS A 107 -16.07 -3.53 -22.82
CA LYS A 107 -15.30 -4.21 -21.77
C LYS A 107 -14.02 -4.81 -22.33
N THR A 108 -14.14 -5.54 -23.44
CA THR A 108 -12.98 -6.14 -24.13
C THR A 108 -12.01 -5.06 -24.64
N ALA A 109 -12.52 -3.97 -25.22
CA ALA A 109 -11.69 -2.86 -25.67
C ALA A 109 -10.93 -2.19 -24.50
N ALA A 110 -11.60 -1.97 -23.37
CA ALA A 110 -10.97 -1.40 -22.18
C ALA A 110 -9.87 -2.31 -21.62
N LEU A 111 -10.12 -3.62 -21.51
CA LEU A 111 -9.11 -4.61 -21.09
C LEU A 111 -7.90 -4.62 -22.02
N LYS A 112 -8.11 -4.50 -23.33
CA LYS A 112 -7.03 -4.38 -24.33
C LYS A 112 -6.17 -3.13 -24.13
N ILE A 113 -6.78 -1.98 -23.82
CA ILE A 113 -6.02 -0.75 -23.56
C ILE A 113 -5.25 -0.86 -22.23
N LEU A 114 -5.88 -1.41 -21.18
CA LEU A 114 -5.20 -1.69 -19.90
C LEU A 114 -4.02 -2.65 -20.07
N ARG A 115 -4.18 -3.67 -20.92
CA ARG A 115 -3.09 -4.58 -21.30
C ARG A 115 -1.97 -3.83 -22.00
N ALA A 116 -2.28 -2.91 -22.91
CA ALA A 116 -1.25 -2.07 -23.55
C ALA A 116 -0.47 -1.23 -22.54
N SER A 117 -1.17 -0.59 -21.61
CA SER A 117 -0.53 0.20 -20.55
C SER A 117 0.35 -0.67 -19.65
N CYS A 118 -0.15 -1.81 -19.17
CA CYS A 118 0.64 -2.70 -18.32
C CYS A 118 1.82 -3.34 -19.06
N ASP A 119 1.65 -3.75 -20.33
CA ASP A 119 2.74 -4.29 -21.16
C ASP A 119 3.90 -3.27 -21.32
N GLN A 120 3.62 -1.96 -21.24
CA GLN A 120 4.64 -0.89 -21.22
C GLN A 120 5.21 -0.59 -19.83
N GLY A 121 4.66 -1.16 -18.75
CA GLY A 121 5.11 -0.96 -17.38
C GLY A 121 4.21 -0.07 -16.53
N GLY A 122 3.00 0.24 -17.00
CA GLY A 122 2.00 1.00 -16.25
C GLY A 122 1.54 0.27 -14.99
N GLU A 123 1.96 0.74 -13.82
CA GLU A 123 1.74 0.06 -12.55
C GLU A 123 0.26 -0.06 -12.19
N ASP A 124 -0.52 1.00 -12.35
CA ASP A 124 -1.98 1.01 -12.08
C ASP A 124 -2.73 -0.04 -12.93
N ALA A 125 -2.35 -0.15 -14.20
CA ALA A 125 -2.92 -1.14 -15.10
C ALA A 125 -2.54 -2.58 -14.70
N CYS A 126 -1.31 -2.80 -14.26
CA CYS A 126 -0.87 -4.11 -13.77
C CYS A 126 -1.54 -4.49 -12.44
N ASN A 127 -1.64 -3.53 -11.51
CA ASN A 127 -2.36 -3.67 -10.24
C ASN A 127 -3.83 -4.03 -10.47
N TYR A 128 -4.45 -3.42 -11.50
CA TYR A 128 -5.80 -3.76 -11.89
C TYR A 128 -5.97 -5.26 -12.19
N PHE A 129 -5.11 -5.87 -13.01
CA PHE A 129 -5.25 -7.31 -13.34
C PHE A 129 -5.12 -8.23 -12.13
N LEU A 130 -4.18 -7.94 -11.22
CA LEU A 130 -4.04 -8.67 -9.95
C LEU A 130 -5.31 -8.51 -9.10
N SER A 131 -5.79 -7.27 -8.94
CA SER A 131 -6.97 -6.95 -8.13
C SER A 131 -8.26 -7.55 -8.62
N ARG A 132 -8.43 -7.52 -9.94
CA ARG A 132 -9.57 -8.10 -10.61
C ARG A 132 -9.66 -9.60 -10.35
N CYS A 133 -8.54 -10.32 -10.44
CA CYS A 133 -8.48 -11.76 -10.16
C CYS A 133 -8.81 -12.09 -8.70
N PHE A 134 -8.18 -11.44 -7.72
CA PHE A 134 -8.45 -11.79 -6.32
C PHE A 134 -9.90 -11.48 -5.90
N SER A 135 -10.55 -10.50 -6.53
CA SER A 135 -11.95 -10.16 -6.23
C SER A 135 -12.95 -11.27 -6.60
N ASN A 136 -12.64 -12.06 -7.62
CA ASN A 136 -13.45 -13.20 -8.08
C ASN A 136 -12.61 -14.09 -9.00
N SER A 137 -12.56 -15.40 -8.75
CA SER A 137 -11.75 -16.35 -9.52
C SER A 137 -12.07 -16.35 -11.02
N THR A 138 -13.31 -16.09 -11.43
CA THR A 138 -13.67 -16.01 -12.85
C THR A 138 -12.99 -14.85 -13.56
N ASN A 139 -12.71 -13.75 -12.85
CA ASN A 139 -12.07 -12.56 -13.41
C ASN A 139 -10.59 -12.77 -13.77
N CYS A 140 -9.96 -13.84 -13.28
CA CYS A 140 -8.61 -14.22 -13.66
C CYS A 140 -8.55 -14.63 -15.15
N THR A 141 -9.67 -15.10 -15.72
CA THR A 141 -9.75 -15.61 -17.10
C THR A 141 -10.80 -14.94 -17.99
N ASP A 142 -11.87 -14.35 -17.43
CA ASP A 142 -12.95 -13.77 -18.23
C ASP A 142 -12.64 -12.36 -18.73
N PRO A 143 -13.07 -11.94 -19.93
CA PRO A 143 -13.85 -12.70 -20.90
C PRO A 143 -13.00 -13.61 -21.79
N ASP A 144 -11.68 -13.42 -21.82
CA ASP A 144 -10.71 -14.25 -22.53
C ASP A 144 -9.36 -14.15 -21.78
N PRO A 145 -8.72 -15.29 -21.44
CA PRO A 145 -7.42 -15.33 -20.74
C PRO A 145 -6.32 -14.45 -21.35
N LYS A 146 -6.41 -14.16 -22.64
CA LYS A 146 -5.45 -13.30 -23.36
C LYS A 146 -5.50 -11.84 -22.93
N TYR A 147 -6.61 -11.39 -22.34
CA TYR A 147 -6.81 -10.00 -21.91
C TYR A 147 -6.84 -9.84 -20.39
N THR A 148 -6.48 -10.87 -19.63
CA THR A 148 -6.57 -10.90 -18.17
C THR A 148 -5.23 -11.22 -17.53
N LEU A 149 -5.24 -11.40 -16.20
CA LEU A 149 -4.07 -11.82 -15.44
C LEU A 149 -3.47 -13.14 -15.95
N ARG A 150 -4.33 -14.09 -16.38
CA ARG A 150 -3.89 -15.41 -16.88
C ARG A 150 -2.85 -15.31 -17.99
N TYR A 151 -2.93 -14.32 -18.87
CA TYR A 151 -1.90 -14.12 -19.89
C TYR A 151 -0.51 -13.94 -19.27
N TYR A 152 -0.38 -13.05 -18.28
CA TYR A 152 0.91 -12.75 -17.67
C TYR A 152 1.45 -13.94 -16.89
N LEU A 153 0.57 -14.65 -16.18
CA LEU A 153 0.93 -15.88 -15.47
C LEU A 153 1.52 -16.92 -16.43
N ASN A 154 1.00 -17.03 -17.65
CA ASN A 154 1.46 -17.95 -18.69
C ASN A 154 2.73 -17.50 -19.44
N LEU A 155 3.18 -16.24 -19.28
CA LEU A 155 4.35 -15.77 -20.02
C LEU A 155 5.61 -16.54 -19.59
N PRO A 156 6.50 -16.89 -20.55
CA PRO A 156 7.79 -17.50 -20.24
C PRO A 156 8.67 -16.57 -19.39
N LEU A 157 9.52 -17.14 -18.53
CA LEU A 157 10.47 -16.36 -17.73
C LEU A 157 11.41 -15.49 -18.58
N ALA A 158 11.78 -15.95 -19.78
CA ALA A 158 12.64 -15.22 -20.70
C ALA A 158 11.94 -14.07 -21.45
N ASP A 159 10.62 -13.93 -21.34
CA ASP A 159 9.87 -12.86 -22.02
C ASP A 159 10.24 -11.48 -21.44
N VAL A 160 10.45 -10.48 -22.29
CA VAL A 160 10.94 -9.14 -21.87
C VAL A 160 9.81 -8.12 -21.64
N ASN A 161 8.57 -8.57 -21.49
CA ASN A 161 7.42 -7.70 -21.18
C ASN A 161 7.57 -7.03 -19.81
N SER A 162 7.46 -5.69 -19.77
CA SER A 162 7.60 -4.90 -18.54
C SER A 162 6.51 -5.22 -17.52
N GLY A 163 5.25 -5.35 -17.97
CA GLY A 163 4.11 -5.70 -17.14
C GLY A 163 4.22 -7.06 -16.48
N LYS A 164 4.82 -8.05 -17.17
CA LYS A 164 5.16 -9.36 -16.59
C LYS A 164 6.00 -9.21 -15.34
N SER A 165 7.04 -8.38 -15.38
CA SER A 165 7.96 -8.18 -14.25
C SER A 165 7.22 -7.56 -13.05
N ILE A 166 6.38 -6.56 -13.28
CA ILE A 166 5.56 -5.93 -12.22
C ILE A 166 4.58 -6.94 -11.61
N ILE A 167 3.90 -7.71 -12.46
CA ILE A 167 2.93 -8.74 -12.03
C ILE A 167 3.62 -9.85 -11.26
N GLN A 168 4.80 -10.30 -11.72
CA GLN A 168 5.59 -11.31 -11.03
C GLN A 168 5.95 -10.86 -9.61
N THR A 169 6.50 -9.65 -9.47
CA THR A 169 6.89 -9.11 -8.16
C THR A 169 5.67 -8.96 -7.24
N LYS A 170 4.64 -8.22 -7.69
CA LYS A 170 3.48 -7.93 -6.83
C LYS A 170 2.63 -9.16 -6.55
N GLY A 171 2.42 -10.01 -7.54
CA GLY A 171 1.65 -11.23 -7.34
C GLY A 171 2.42 -12.31 -6.57
N GLY A 172 3.75 -12.27 -6.54
CA GLY A 172 4.56 -13.02 -5.56
C GLY A 172 4.23 -12.60 -4.13
N ASN A 173 4.17 -11.30 -3.84
CA ASN A 173 3.75 -10.79 -2.53
C ASN A 173 2.32 -11.26 -2.18
N TYR A 174 1.36 -11.11 -3.10
CA TYR A 174 -0.01 -11.57 -2.88
C TYR A 174 -0.13 -13.10 -2.72
N TYR A 175 0.72 -13.88 -3.40
CA TYR A 175 0.82 -15.32 -3.20
C TYR A 175 1.30 -15.64 -1.78
N SER A 176 2.31 -14.91 -1.28
CA SER A 176 2.81 -15.04 0.09
C SER A 176 1.75 -14.67 1.14
N TRP A 177 0.92 -13.65 0.89
CA TRP A 177 -0.19 -13.27 1.78
C TRP A 177 -1.41 -14.20 1.71
N ASN A 178 -1.23 -15.37 1.08
CA ASN A 178 -2.25 -16.40 0.93
C ASN A 178 -3.58 -15.87 0.35
N MET A 179 -3.52 -14.96 -0.64
CA MET A 179 -4.71 -14.49 -1.34
C MET A 179 -5.32 -15.64 -2.15
N THR A 180 -6.25 -16.39 -1.54
CA THR A 180 -6.68 -17.73 -1.97
C THR A 180 -6.98 -17.82 -3.46
N THR A 181 -7.80 -16.92 -3.99
CA THR A 181 -8.16 -16.89 -5.42
C THR A 181 -6.96 -16.76 -6.35
N LEU A 182 -5.99 -15.90 -6.00
CA LEU A 182 -4.79 -15.69 -6.79
C LEU A 182 -3.81 -16.87 -6.60
N VAL A 183 -3.67 -17.39 -5.39
CA VAL A 183 -2.85 -18.56 -5.08
C VAL A 183 -3.30 -19.77 -5.88
N ASP A 184 -4.61 -20.04 -5.91
CA ASP A 184 -5.19 -21.14 -6.70
C ASP A 184 -4.89 -20.96 -8.19
N GLU A 185 -5.02 -19.73 -8.69
CA GLU A 185 -4.76 -19.40 -10.09
C GLU A 185 -3.28 -19.59 -10.46
N ILE A 186 -2.37 -19.12 -9.61
CA ILE A 186 -0.91 -19.25 -9.76
C ILE A 186 -0.52 -20.73 -9.73
N ASN A 187 -1.01 -21.50 -8.76
CA ASN A 187 -0.73 -22.93 -8.68
C ASN A 187 -1.25 -23.67 -9.93
N THR A 188 -2.45 -23.33 -10.39
CA THR A 188 -3.03 -23.92 -11.61
C THR A 188 -2.13 -23.70 -12.85
N VAL A 189 -1.60 -22.50 -13.05
CA VAL A 189 -0.66 -22.27 -14.16
C VAL A 189 0.66 -22.99 -13.92
N CYS A 190 1.23 -22.82 -12.72
CA CYS A 190 2.57 -23.31 -12.44
C CYS A 190 2.67 -24.84 -12.58
N ASP A 191 1.67 -25.57 -12.08
CA ASP A 191 1.62 -27.03 -12.19
C ASP A 191 1.53 -27.50 -13.65
N SER A 192 1.04 -26.63 -14.55
CA SER A 192 0.95 -26.93 -15.99
C SER A 192 2.20 -26.51 -16.78
N TYR A 193 2.92 -25.47 -16.34
CA TYR A 193 4.03 -24.86 -17.08
C TYR A 193 5.15 -24.40 -16.12
N ALA A 194 6.19 -25.23 -15.97
CA ALA A 194 7.28 -24.99 -15.01
C ALA A 194 8.11 -23.72 -15.28
N GLU A 195 8.24 -23.31 -16.55
CA GLU A 195 8.98 -22.10 -16.96
C GLU A 195 8.08 -20.87 -17.13
N SER A 196 6.91 -20.88 -16.47
CA SER A 196 5.96 -19.77 -16.49
C SER A 196 6.26 -18.72 -15.42
N THR A 197 5.77 -17.51 -15.65
CA THR A 197 5.80 -16.41 -14.67
C THR A 197 5.13 -16.81 -13.37
N ALA A 198 4.02 -17.56 -13.42
CA ALA A 198 3.35 -18.09 -12.24
C ALA A 198 4.26 -18.96 -11.37
N CYS A 199 5.09 -19.81 -11.96
CA CYS A 199 6.04 -20.60 -11.17
C CYS A 199 7.10 -19.73 -10.50
N ALA A 200 7.57 -18.68 -11.16
CA ALA A 200 8.48 -17.74 -10.51
C ALA A 200 7.81 -17.01 -9.33
N MET A 201 6.49 -16.74 -9.39
CA MET A 201 5.73 -16.15 -8.30
C MET A 201 5.55 -17.08 -7.09
N LYS A 202 5.59 -18.40 -7.31
CA LYS A 202 5.68 -19.41 -6.24
C LYS A 202 7.08 -19.46 -5.62
N ILE A 203 8.11 -19.17 -6.41
CA ILE A 203 9.53 -19.20 -6.01
C ILE A 203 9.97 -17.87 -5.38
N THR A 204 9.21 -16.78 -5.52
CA THR A 204 9.34 -15.57 -4.70
C THR A 204 8.86 -15.77 -3.25
N SER A 205 9.15 -16.94 -2.68
CA SER A 205 9.37 -17.14 -1.25
C SER A 205 10.82 -16.78 -0.88
N GLY A 206 11.41 -15.78 -1.55
CA GLY A 206 12.39 -14.95 -0.86
C GLY A 206 11.56 -14.15 0.11
N GLY A 207 11.79 -14.28 1.41
CA GLY A 207 11.10 -13.48 2.40
C GLY A 207 11.16 -12.00 2.03
N CYS A 208 10.43 -11.19 2.78
CA CYS A 208 10.60 -9.74 2.79
C CYS A 208 12.04 -9.27 3.10
N THR A 209 13.07 -10.09 2.96
CA THR A 209 14.48 -9.84 3.24
C THR A 209 15.30 -9.55 1.98
N SER A 210 14.65 -9.29 0.83
CA SER A 210 15.35 -9.09 -0.44
C SER A 210 15.98 -7.69 -0.52
N ASN A 211 15.23 -6.67 -0.12
CA ASN A 211 15.70 -5.29 -0.02
C ASN A 211 15.19 -4.64 1.27
N PRO A 212 15.98 -3.80 1.95
CA PRO A 212 15.45 -2.98 3.03
C PRO A 212 14.21 -2.19 2.57
N GLY A 213 13.19 -2.10 3.42
CA GLY A 213 11.89 -1.52 3.09
C GLY A 213 10.83 -2.53 2.63
N ASP A 214 11.23 -3.75 2.28
CA ASP A 214 10.30 -4.83 1.93
C ASP A 214 9.35 -5.12 3.12
N SER A 215 8.04 -5.08 2.85
CA SER A 215 7.01 -5.44 3.83
C SER A 215 6.78 -6.95 3.86
N CYS A 216 6.78 -7.52 5.06
CA CYS A 216 6.51 -8.92 5.35
C CYS A 216 5.01 -9.24 5.42
N GLU A 217 4.66 -10.52 5.29
CA GLU A 217 3.27 -11.02 5.40
C GLU A 217 2.61 -10.63 6.72
N ASP A 218 3.39 -10.59 7.80
CA ASP A 218 2.94 -10.24 9.14
C ASP A 218 2.79 -8.73 9.37
N GLY A 219 3.19 -7.88 8.42
CA GLY A 219 3.18 -6.42 8.50
C GLY A 219 4.44 -5.78 9.08
N THR A 220 5.48 -6.57 9.39
CA THR A 220 6.82 -6.05 9.70
C THR A 220 7.56 -5.59 8.44
N ILE A 221 8.59 -4.78 8.60
CA ILE A 221 9.42 -4.28 7.49
C ILE A 221 10.85 -4.76 7.69
N PHE A 222 11.47 -5.31 6.66
CA PHE A 222 12.90 -5.65 6.73
C PHE A 222 13.77 -4.40 6.69
N ALA A 223 14.69 -4.30 7.64
CA ALA A 223 15.58 -3.17 7.78
C ALA A 223 17.00 -3.43 7.25
N GLY A 224 17.38 -4.70 7.10
CA GLY A 224 18.71 -5.12 6.66
C GLY A 224 19.26 -6.27 7.51
N THR A 225 20.54 -6.59 7.31
CA THR A 225 21.21 -7.68 8.04
C THR A 225 22.28 -7.12 8.97
N TYR A 226 22.35 -7.64 10.19
CA TYR A 226 23.39 -7.30 11.16
C TYR A 226 23.96 -8.53 11.84
N SER A 227 25.29 -8.68 11.83
CA SER A 227 25.99 -9.79 12.46
C SER A 227 25.46 -11.19 12.08
N GLY A 228 24.97 -11.34 10.85
CA GLY A 228 24.43 -12.59 10.31
C GLY A 228 22.93 -12.82 10.54
N SER A 229 22.24 -11.95 11.27
CA SER A 229 20.78 -12.00 11.46
C SER A 229 20.06 -10.94 10.65
N ASN A 230 18.86 -11.26 10.20
CA ASN A 230 17.96 -10.30 9.55
C ASN A 230 17.28 -9.46 10.62
N ILE A 231 17.28 -8.13 10.43
CA ILE A 231 16.59 -7.18 11.30
C ILE A 231 15.26 -6.80 10.65
N PHE A 232 14.20 -6.90 11.42
CA PHE A 232 12.87 -6.42 11.05
C PHE A 232 12.44 -5.32 12.02
N THR A 233 11.59 -4.41 11.56
CA THR A 233 11.09 -3.28 12.34
C THR A 233 9.60 -3.06 12.12
N THR A 234 8.99 -2.23 12.97
CA THR A 234 7.61 -1.78 12.80
C THR A 234 7.52 -0.75 11.67
N PRO A 235 6.40 -0.66 10.93
CA PRO A 235 6.18 0.37 9.90
C PRO A 235 6.18 1.82 10.43
N ASN A 236 5.82 2.00 11.71
CA ASN A 236 5.78 3.31 12.37
C ASN A 236 6.53 3.29 13.70
N ASP A 237 6.90 4.47 14.20
CA ASP A 237 7.48 4.62 15.52
C ASP A 237 6.52 4.10 16.60
N ALA A 238 7.04 3.31 17.53
CA ALA A 238 6.27 2.75 18.63
C ALA A 238 5.85 3.83 19.63
N SER A 239 6.72 4.83 19.84
CA SER A 239 6.43 5.99 20.69
C SER A 239 7.40 7.14 20.46
N SER A 240 7.09 8.28 21.07
CA SER A 240 8.05 9.35 21.36
C SER A 240 8.06 9.55 22.87
N THR A 241 9.17 9.22 23.52
CA THR A 241 9.24 9.13 24.99
C THR A 241 10.65 9.40 25.52
N CYS A 242 10.78 9.54 26.83
CA CYS A 242 12.07 9.58 27.51
C CYS A 242 12.72 8.19 27.56
N TRP A 243 14.03 8.13 27.76
CA TRP A 243 14.70 6.84 27.90
C TRP A 243 14.37 6.16 29.23
N ASN A 244 14.40 6.92 30.34
CA ASN A 244 14.15 6.43 31.71
C ASN A 244 12.70 6.66 32.19
N ASP A 245 12.45 7.33 33.31
CA ASP A 245 11.13 7.53 33.94
C ASP A 245 10.48 8.90 33.66
N CYS A 246 11.16 9.75 32.86
CA CYS A 246 10.76 11.11 32.49
C CYS A 246 10.76 12.08 33.68
N VAL A 247 11.46 11.76 34.77
CA VAL A 247 11.57 12.63 35.95
C VAL A 247 12.97 13.24 36.02
N ASP A 248 13.02 14.56 36.27
CA ASP A 248 14.30 15.26 36.37
C ASP A 248 15.09 14.85 37.61
N GLY A 249 16.40 14.66 37.42
CA GLY A 249 17.30 14.16 38.46
C GLY A 249 17.09 12.71 38.87
N HIS A 250 16.24 11.94 38.16
CA HIS A 250 16.11 10.50 38.36
C HIS A 250 16.92 9.72 37.32
N TRP A 251 17.74 8.79 37.80
CA TRP A 251 18.41 7.80 36.96
C TRP A 251 18.52 6.47 37.68
N THR A 252 18.58 5.42 36.87
CA THR A 252 18.84 4.06 37.31
C THR A 252 20.18 3.63 36.73
N ASP A 253 21.11 3.26 37.61
CA ASP A 253 22.41 2.72 37.20
C ASP A 253 22.19 1.30 36.68
N ILE A 254 22.40 1.11 35.37
CA ILE A 254 22.09 -0.15 34.69
C ILE A 254 23.12 -0.50 33.62
N ASP A 255 23.61 -1.74 33.66
CA ASP A 255 24.64 -2.24 32.74
C ASP A 255 24.07 -2.73 31.40
N ALA A 256 23.30 -1.88 30.73
CA ALA A 256 22.82 -2.08 29.36
C ALA A 256 23.83 -1.51 28.33
N VAL A 257 25.09 -1.96 28.38
CA VAL A 257 26.21 -1.34 27.63
C VAL A 257 26.50 -1.98 26.26
N SER A 258 25.86 -3.10 25.92
CA SER A 258 26.15 -3.78 24.64
C SER A 258 25.84 -2.86 23.47
N LEU A 259 26.76 -2.76 22.49
CA LEU A 259 26.54 -1.96 21.27
C LEU A 259 25.84 -2.76 20.16
N ASP A 260 25.72 -4.07 20.33
CA ASP A 260 25.35 -5.02 19.26
C ASP A 260 24.14 -5.90 19.61
N ASP A 261 23.76 -5.93 20.88
CA ASP A 261 22.72 -6.83 21.41
C ASP A 261 21.66 -6.04 22.19
N GLY A 262 20.77 -5.41 21.43
CA GLY A 262 19.66 -4.65 21.99
C GLY A 262 18.64 -5.52 22.70
N ALA A 263 18.54 -6.81 22.32
CA ALA A 263 17.64 -7.75 22.97
C ALA A 263 18.07 -7.99 24.43
N THR A 264 19.36 -8.29 24.65
CA THR A 264 19.91 -8.44 26.00
C THR A 264 19.84 -7.13 26.80
N ASN A 265 20.20 -5.99 26.18
CA ASN A 265 20.07 -4.70 26.85
C ASN A 265 18.62 -4.43 27.28
N THR A 266 17.67 -4.59 26.37
CA THR A 266 16.24 -4.37 26.64
C THR A 266 15.73 -5.29 27.74
N ALA A 267 16.11 -6.58 27.72
CA ALA A 267 15.77 -7.51 28.78
C ALA A 267 16.32 -7.06 30.15
N THR A 268 17.58 -6.60 30.21
CA THR A 268 18.17 -6.04 31.43
C THR A 268 17.38 -4.83 31.93
N LEU A 269 17.01 -3.90 31.03
CA LEU A 269 16.20 -2.72 31.35
C LEU A 269 14.82 -3.11 31.91
N ILE A 270 14.10 -4.02 31.24
CA ILE A 270 12.78 -4.46 31.67
C ILE A 270 12.83 -5.19 33.02
N ASN A 271 13.85 -6.00 33.26
CA ASN A 271 14.02 -6.73 34.53
C ASN A 271 14.37 -5.83 35.72
N ALA A 272 14.86 -4.61 35.47
CA ALA A 272 15.20 -3.64 36.49
C ALA A 272 14.02 -2.75 36.93
N ILE A 273 12.84 -2.92 36.33
CA ILE A 273 11.64 -2.19 36.72
C ILE A 273 11.16 -2.75 38.06
N ASP A 274 11.34 -1.98 39.13
CA ASP A 274 10.70 -2.27 40.40
C ASP A 274 9.22 -1.89 40.33
N GLY A 275 8.35 -2.68 40.97
CA GLY A 275 6.90 -2.47 40.94
C GLY A 275 6.43 -1.28 41.79
N SER A 276 7.26 -0.23 41.93
CA SER A 276 6.95 0.93 42.77
C SER A 276 5.74 1.68 42.21
N PRO A 277 4.61 1.75 42.94
CA PRO A 277 3.37 2.33 42.44
C PRO A 277 3.33 3.87 42.44
N ASP A 278 4.35 4.52 43.00
CA ASP A 278 4.35 5.98 43.26
C ASP A 278 5.16 6.80 42.25
N GLN A 279 5.76 6.19 41.22
CA GLN A 279 6.51 6.88 40.17
C GLN A 279 6.24 6.29 38.77
N SER A 280 6.45 7.10 37.73
CA SER A 280 6.50 6.60 36.34
C SER A 280 7.56 5.49 36.28
N PRO A 281 7.26 4.29 35.74
CA PRO A 281 8.23 3.21 35.79
C PRO A 281 9.48 3.59 34.99
N PRO A 282 10.69 3.20 35.45
CA PRO A 282 11.91 3.46 34.71
C PRO A 282 11.90 2.76 33.34
N HIS A 283 12.82 3.18 32.48
CA HIS A 283 13.05 2.56 31.16
C HIS A 283 11.86 2.64 30.17
N GLN A 284 11.19 3.79 30.09
CA GLN A 284 10.03 4.03 29.23
C GLN A 284 10.27 3.66 27.75
N ALA A 285 11.46 3.91 27.21
CA ALA A 285 11.78 3.54 25.83
C ALA A 285 11.80 2.01 25.61
N ALA A 286 12.32 1.25 26.58
CA ALA A 286 12.28 -0.21 26.54
C ALA A 286 10.85 -0.73 26.72
N LEU A 287 10.07 -0.10 27.61
CA LEU A 287 8.66 -0.42 27.84
C LEU A 287 7.81 -0.25 26.58
N ALA A 288 8.09 0.75 25.73
CA ALA A 288 7.38 0.93 24.47
C ALA A 288 7.52 -0.31 23.55
N CYS A 289 8.70 -0.94 23.50
CA CYS A 289 8.88 -2.20 22.76
C CYS A 289 8.26 -3.40 23.49
N GLN A 290 8.31 -3.43 24.82
CA GLN A 290 7.66 -4.47 25.61
C GLN A 290 6.13 -4.47 25.47
N GLN A 291 5.52 -3.31 25.23
CA GLN A 291 4.09 -3.20 24.93
C GLN A 291 3.72 -3.91 23.63
N LEU A 292 4.58 -3.83 22.60
CA LEU A 292 4.38 -4.59 21.35
C LEU A 292 4.37 -6.10 21.61
N ASN A 293 5.24 -6.58 22.50
CA ASN A 293 5.26 -7.99 22.92
C ASN A 293 3.97 -8.39 23.64
N THR A 294 3.47 -7.51 24.52
CA THR A 294 2.26 -7.76 25.31
C THR A 294 1.02 -7.92 24.44
N ILE A 295 0.95 -7.19 23.32
CA ILE A 295 -0.16 -7.25 22.37
C ILE A 295 0.10 -8.21 21.20
N ASN A 296 1.23 -8.92 21.19
CA ASN A 296 1.67 -9.77 20.09
C ASN A 296 1.63 -9.05 18.73
N ALA A 297 2.17 -7.83 18.69
CA ALA A 297 2.13 -6.97 17.51
C ALA A 297 2.75 -7.67 16.31
N TYR A 298 2.03 -7.65 15.18
CA TYR A 298 2.44 -8.34 13.95
C TYR A 298 2.68 -9.85 14.15
N GLY A 299 2.01 -10.47 15.12
CA GLY A 299 2.19 -11.90 15.40
C GLY A 299 3.43 -12.25 16.23
N HIS A 300 4.21 -11.25 16.66
CA HIS A 300 5.51 -11.43 17.31
C HIS A 300 5.56 -10.89 18.75
N ASN A 301 6.41 -11.50 19.57
CA ASN A 301 6.59 -11.18 20.98
C ASN A 301 8.07 -11.03 21.41
N ASP A 302 8.95 -10.84 20.44
CA ASP A 302 10.40 -10.70 20.56
C ASP A 302 10.90 -9.29 20.18
N TRP A 303 10.03 -8.28 20.24
CA TRP A 303 10.36 -6.88 19.99
C TRP A 303 11.26 -6.31 21.08
N TYR A 304 12.29 -5.57 20.68
CA TYR A 304 13.22 -4.93 21.61
C TYR A 304 13.69 -3.56 21.11
N LEU A 305 14.24 -2.76 22.03
CA LEU A 305 14.85 -1.47 21.72
C LEU A 305 16.27 -1.71 21.16
N PRO A 306 16.57 -1.27 19.93
CA PRO A 306 17.85 -1.60 19.27
C PRO A 306 19.06 -1.06 20.03
N ALA A 307 20.14 -1.84 20.08
CA ALA A 307 21.46 -1.36 20.45
C ALA A 307 22.02 -0.43 19.38
N LYS A 308 23.07 0.31 19.71
CA LYS A 308 23.63 1.40 18.89
C LYS A 308 23.89 0.95 17.44
N ASN A 309 24.53 -0.20 17.24
CA ASN A 309 24.89 -0.63 15.90
C ASN A 309 23.71 -1.26 15.14
N GLU A 310 22.73 -1.83 15.84
CA GLU A 310 21.47 -2.29 15.22
C GLU A 310 20.61 -1.12 14.77
N LEU A 311 20.50 -0.07 15.59
CA LEU A 311 19.80 1.17 15.23
C LEU A 311 20.42 1.79 13.97
N ASN A 312 21.75 1.72 13.85
CA ASN A 312 22.43 2.22 12.66
C ASN A 312 22.04 1.48 11.37
N VAL A 313 21.68 0.18 11.44
CA VAL A 313 21.17 -0.56 10.28
C VAL A 313 19.80 -0.03 9.88
N VAL A 314 18.90 0.13 10.85
CA VAL A 314 17.56 0.69 10.61
C VAL A 314 17.62 2.10 10.02
N MET A 315 18.49 2.95 10.57
CA MET A 315 18.61 4.35 10.16
C MET A 315 19.25 4.52 8.77
N GLN A 316 20.14 3.61 8.36
CA GLN A 316 20.67 3.58 6.99
C GLN A 316 19.57 3.28 5.96
N SER A 317 18.60 2.46 6.32
CA SER A 317 17.48 2.03 5.47
C SER A 317 16.20 2.86 5.66
N ARG A 318 16.25 3.95 6.45
CA ARG A 318 15.05 4.69 6.89
C ARG A 318 14.18 5.24 5.77
N ASP A 319 14.80 5.62 4.64
CA ASP A 319 14.09 6.18 3.49
C ASP A 319 13.29 5.10 2.75
N ASP A 320 13.82 3.87 2.70
CA ASP A 320 13.14 2.72 2.10
C ASP A 320 12.06 2.13 3.03
N ILE A 321 12.31 2.11 4.35
CA ILE A 321 11.35 1.63 5.36
C ILE A 321 10.17 2.61 5.53
N GLY A 322 10.45 3.91 5.53
CA GLY A 322 9.44 4.96 5.75
C GLY A 322 8.89 5.03 7.18
N GLY A 323 7.97 5.98 7.39
CA GLY A 323 7.31 6.19 8.69
C GLY A 323 8.20 6.80 9.78
N PHE A 324 9.42 7.24 9.46
CA PHE A 324 10.31 7.95 10.39
C PHE A 324 10.03 9.44 10.41
N VAL A 325 10.30 10.07 11.55
CA VAL A 325 10.33 11.53 11.67
C VAL A 325 11.69 12.04 11.16
N ASN A 326 11.75 12.36 9.87
CA ASN A 326 12.96 12.78 9.16
C ASN A 326 13.08 14.31 9.12
N VAL A 327 13.39 14.92 10.26
CA VAL A 327 13.59 16.37 10.42
C VAL A 327 14.81 16.63 11.31
N ASP A 328 15.56 17.69 11.00
CA ASP A 328 16.71 18.09 11.81
C ASP A 328 16.31 18.38 13.26
N GLY A 329 17.13 17.92 14.21
CA GLY A 329 16.95 18.09 15.65
C GLY A 329 16.22 16.93 16.35
N TYR A 330 15.80 15.91 15.62
CA TYR A 330 15.14 14.73 16.18
C TYR A 330 16.07 13.51 16.23
N TYR A 331 15.87 12.66 17.24
CA TYR A 331 16.70 11.50 17.50
C TYR A 331 15.86 10.26 17.77
N TYR A 332 16.52 9.12 17.68
CA TYR A 332 16.02 7.80 18.02
C TYR A 332 16.82 7.21 19.17
N TRP A 333 16.11 6.70 20.18
CA TRP A 333 16.76 6.05 21.32
C TRP A 333 17.36 4.70 20.94
N SER A 334 18.56 4.44 21.46
CA SER A 334 19.12 3.09 21.56
C SER A 334 18.92 2.52 22.97
N SER A 335 19.01 1.20 23.12
CA SER A 335 19.16 0.54 24.42
C SER A 335 20.58 0.57 24.98
N SER A 336 21.58 1.00 24.20
CA SER A 336 22.99 1.04 24.60
C SER A 336 23.32 2.25 25.47
N ARG A 337 23.70 2.01 26.72
CA ARG A 337 24.40 2.97 27.58
C ARG A 337 25.85 3.15 27.11
N GLU A 338 26.38 4.37 27.24
CA GLU A 338 27.80 4.64 27.02
C GLU A 338 28.64 4.00 28.12
N ASP A 339 29.65 3.23 27.71
CA ASP A 339 30.56 2.57 28.66
C ASP A 339 31.29 3.61 29.53
N GLY A 340 31.39 3.32 30.83
CA GLY A 340 31.96 4.24 31.82
C GLY A 340 31.07 5.44 32.23
N SER A 341 29.86 5.59 31.68
CA SER A 341 28.91 6.65 32.07
C SER A 341 27.59 6.11 32.62
N ASN A 342 27.20 6.51 33.83
CA ASN A 342 25.94 6.08 34.46
C ASN A 342 24.70 6.87 33.98
N THR A 343 24.88 7.88 33.12
CA THR A 343 23.77 8.73 32.66
C THR A 343 23.72 8.91 31.15
N ASN A 344 24.71 8.46 30.38
CA ASN A 344 24.74 8.72 28.95
C ASN A 344 24.27 7.51 28.16
N ILE A 345 23.34 7.73 27.23
CA ILE A 345 22.73 6.72 26.37
C ILE A 345 22.98 7.10 24.92
N TRP A 346 23.29 6.11 24.09
CA TRP A 346 23.41 6.35 22.66
C TRP A 346 22.06 6.68 22.03
N ALA A 347 22.07 7.67 21.14
CA ALA A 347 20.96 7.99 20.27
C ALA A 347 21.47 8.26 18.85
N GLN A 348 20.57 8.19 17.88
CA GLN A 348 20.89 8.45 16.48
C GLN A 348 19.99 9.52 15.89
N HIS A 349 20.60 10.52 15.26
CA HIS A 349 19.91 11.64 14.66
C HIS A 349 19.15 11.22 13.40
N SER A 350 17.93 11.72 13.23
CA SER A 350 17.01 11.15 12.25
C SER A 350 17.29 11.54 10.80
N SER A 351 17.84 12.74 10.56
CA SER A 351 18.04 13.25 9.21
C SER A 351 19.40 12.89 8.60
N ASN A 352 20.46 12.93 9.42
CA ASN A 352 21.85 12.76 8.97
C ASN A 352 22.51 11.47 9.48
N GLY A 353 21.83 10.69 10.33
CA GLY A 353 22.31 9.42 10.86
C GLY A 353 23.45 9.53 11.87
N GLU A 354 23.81 10.72 12.34
CA GLU A 354 24.88 10.92 13.32
C GLU A 354 24.53 10.25 14.66
N GLN A 355 25.46 9.49 15.23
CA GLN A 355 25.28 8.86 16.54
C GLN A 355 26.00 9.66 17.62
N SER A 356 25.30 9.95 18.71
CA SER A 356 25.85 10.72 19.83
C SER A 356 25.32 10.17 21.15
N SER A 357 26.07 10.40 22.23
CA SER A 357 25.62 10.10 23.58
C SER A 357 24.79 11.25 24.13
N GLN A 358 23.67 10.91 24.75
CA GLN A 358 22.65 11.82 25.24
C GLN A 358 22.39 11.50 26.71
N VAL A 359 22.26 12.53 27.53
CA VAL A 359 22.06 12.36 28.97
C VAL A 359 20.63 11.85 29.21
N MET A 360 20.46 10.88 30.12
CA MET A 360 19.17 10.28 30.51
C MET A 360 18.49 11.00 31.69
N THR A 361 19.22 11.88 32.39
CA THR A 361 18.72 12.66 33.53
C THR A 361 18.10 13.97 33.07
N GLY A 362 16.85 14.24 33.44
CA GLY A 362 16.23 15.54 33.22
C GLY A 362 15.17 15.58 32.14
N ALA A 363 14.60 16.77 31.95
CA ALA A 363 13.71 17.12 30.84
C ALA A 363 14.41 17.05 29.45
N THR A 364 15.21 16.01 29.25
CA THR A 364 15.85 15.60 28.00
C THR A 364 14.79 15.15 27.01
N PRO A 365 15.07 15.23 25.70
CA PRO A 365 14.00 15.35 24.74
C PRO A 365 13.27 14.01 24.57
N TYR A 366 11.97 14.11 24.33
CA TYR A 366 11.18 12.99 23.86
C TYR A 366 11.74 12.57 22.49
N PHE A 367 12.49 11.46 22.47
CA PHE A 367 13.01 10.88 21.24
C PHE A 367 12.15 9.71 20.81
N TYR A 368 12.27 9.39 19.53
CA TYR A 368 11.46 8.36 18.92
C TYR A 368 12.01 6.98 19.25
N VAL A 369 11.10 6.03 19.39
CA VAL A 369 11.39 4.63 19.61
C VAL A 369 10.94 3.85 18.40
N ARG A 370 11.89 3.23 17.71
CA ARG A 370 11.64 2.26 16.64
C ARG A 370 12.10 0.90 17.14
N CYS A 371 11.15 0.00 17.39
CA CYS A 371 11.45 -1.33 17.89
C CYS A 371 11.90 -2.24 16.75
N ILE A 372 12.77 -3.18 17.07
CA ILE A 372 13.23 -4.18 16.12
C ILE A 372 13.08 -5.59 16.68
N ARG A 373 13.20 -6.57 15.78
CA ARG A 373 13.37 -7.99 16.09
C ARG A 373 14.39 -8.60 15.14
N LYS A 374 14.95 -9.75 15.50
CA LYS A 374 15.97 -10.48 14.72
C LYS A 374 15.50 -11.88 14.36
N GLU A 375 15.87 -12.35 13.17
CA GLU A 375 15.75 -13.75 12.74
C GLU A 375 17.06 -14.32 12.17
#